data_AF-A0A956A892-F1
#
_entry.id   AF-A0A956A892-F1
#
_cell.length_a   1.000
_cell.length_b   1.000
_cell.length_c   1.000
_cell.angle_alpha   90.00
_cell.angle_beta   90.00
_cell.angle_gamma   90.00
#
_symmetry.space_group_name_H-M   'P 1'
#
loop_
_entity.id
_entity.type
_entity.pdbx_description
1 polymer ?
#
loop_
_entity_poly.entity_id
_entity_poly.type
_entity_poly.pdbx_seq_one_letter_code
_entity_poly.pdbx_strand_id
1 'polypeptide(L)'
;MMNAVGPLALALVLALAAPGCGDAGVDGGYRGEPLFALGGWVQVENLGAFVAGDAVRQGRLRMALLWAAPNGNSSRFDVVSSVAEEVDASGVFPARYSLALYTPPAASLVRAAVFGEDPVAIGVLVAFLDRDGDGRWQAGLDPLVGAVLGRAIVWAPRGASGDPFGAPLPPGFSLVAVEDDTGRCLEGGRALLTPVDADADLALTGEGVVEAALDLDCDGQALEWLAFCPPLEVVRDACEPGEGIDPGGGVDCGLCVPFLAPPGDDPAACDAWLGECLSHAPAPDCELEWRACRGEDGDPALVCGDPACLCEEVFRACLEGGGEPPECQARREVCLTF
;
A
#
# COMPACT_ATOMS: atom_id res chain seq x y z
N MET A 1 -46.86 -49.19 -61.47
CA MET A 1 -46.07 -50.12 -60.64
C MET A 1 -45.54 -49.29 -59.48
N MET A 2 -46.30 -49.01 -58.42
CA MET A 2 -46.84 -49.87 -57.35
C MET A 2 -45.79 -50.71 -56.61
N ASN A 3 -45.77 -50.48 -55.29
CA ASN A 3 -45.20 -51.26 -54.18
C ASN A 3 -43.78 -50.83 -53.74
N ALA A 4 -43.45 -50.65 -52.46
CA ALA A 4 -44.19 -50.89 -51.22
C ALA A 4 -43.68 -49.98 -50.08
N VAL A 5 -44.62 -49.54 -49.25
CA VAL A 5 -44.41 -49.01 -47.91
C VAL A 5 -44.08 -50.19 -46.98
N GLY A 6 -43.10 -50.03 -46.09
CA GLY A 6 -42.84 -50.96 -45.00
C GLY A 6 -42.11 -50.25 -43.84
N PRO A 7 -42.57 -50.37 -42.59
CA PRO A 7 -42.40 -49.35 -41.55
C PRO A 7 -41.41 -49.77 -40.45
N LEU A 8 -41.32 -48.93 -39.41
CA LEU A 8 -40.67 -49.18 -38.11
C LEU A 8 -39.13 -49.21 -38.09
N ALA A 9 -38.56 -48.07 -37.71
CA ALA A 9 -37.52 -48.05 -36.67
C ALA A 9 -37.63 -46.71 -35.92
N LEU A 10 -38.63 -46.65 -35.04
CA LEU A 10 -38.79 -45.65 -33.99
C LEU A 10 -37.66 -45.87 -32.97
N ALA A 11 -36.43 -45.46 -33.31
CA ALA A 11 -35.31 -45.47 -32.38
C ALA A 11 -35.34 -44.17 -31.57
N LEU A 12 -36.17 -44.17 -30.54
CA LEU A 12 -35.80 -43.76 -29.19
C LEU A 12 -34.82 -42.58 -29.10
N VAL A 13 -35.28 -41.37 -29.46
CA VAL A 13 -34.68 -40.10 -29.00
C VAL A 13 -35.15 -39.91 -27.56
N LEU A 14 -34.57 -40.68 -26.64
CA LEU A 14 -34.89 -40.64 -25.21
C LEU A 14 -33.61 -40.30 -24.43
N ALA A 15 -33.67 -39.14 -23.77
CA ALA A 15 -32.87 -38.80 -22.60
C ALA A 15 -31.33 -38.74 -22.76
N LEU A 16 -30.86 -37.71 -23.45
CA LEU A 16 -29.62 -37.01 -23.05
C LEU A 16 -29.97 -35.62 -22.50
N ALA A 17 -30.95 -35.59 -21.60
CA ALA A 17 -30.92 -34.60 -20.53
C ALA A 17 -29.88 -35.10 -19.54
N ALA A 18 -28.60 -34.88 -19.84
CA ALA A 18 -27.60 -34.86 -18.79
C ALA A 18 -28.10 -33.77 -17.82
N PRO A 19 -28.52 -34.09 -16.58
CA PRO A 19 -28.55 -33.06 -15.58
C PRO A 19 -27.10 -32.56 -15.54
N GLY A 20 -26.88 -31.31 -15.94
CA GLY A 20 -25.60 -30.69 -15.66
C GLY A 20 -25.40 -30.85 -14.17
N CYS A 21 -24.44 -31.67 -13.79
CA CYS A 21 -23.90 -31.73 -12.43
C CYS A 21 -23.14 -30.41 -12.17
N GLY A 22 -23.83 -29.27 -12.32
CA GLY A 22 -23.45 -28.04 -11.66
C GLY A 22 -24.08 -28.17 -10.30
N ASP A 23 -23.26 -28.44 -9.28
CA ASP A 23 -23.70 -28.39 -7.90
C ASP A 23 -24.42 -27.06 -7.70
N ALA A 24 -25.73 -27.11 -7.46
CA ALA A 24 -26.56 -25.94 -7.18
C ALA A 24 -26.20 -25.28 -5.82
N GLY A 25 -25.07 -25.67 -5.22
CA GLY A 25 -24.54 -25.17 -3.97
C GLY A 25 -23.38 -24.19 -4.11
N VAL A 26 -22.95 -23.85 -5.32
CA VAL A 26 -22.01 -22.74 -5.52
C VAL A 26 -22.81 -21.46 -5.52
N ASP A 27 -22.97 -20.86 -4.33
CA ASP A 27 -23.41 -19.47 -4.25
C ASP A 27 -22.45 -18.57 -5.04
N GLY A 28 -22.90 -17.37 -5.42
CA GLY A 28 -22.06 -16.42 -6.16
C GLY A 28 -20.82 -15.93 -5.39
N GLY A 29 -20.54 -16.48 -4.20
CA GLY A 29 -19.41 -16.13 -3.34
C GLY A 29 -18.20 -17.09 -3.45
N TYR A 30 -18.31 -18.24 -4.12
CA TYR A 30 -17.16 -19.13 -4.29
C TYR A 30 -16.11 -18.51 -5.23
N ARG A 31 -14.90 -18.28 -4.69
CA ARG A 31 -13.76 -17.69 -5.41
C ARG A 31 -12.84 -18.74 -6.09
N GLY A 32 -13.09 -20.03 -5.90
CA GLY A 32 -12.16 -21.10 -6.28
C GLY A 32 -11.34 -21.62 -5.10
N GLU A 33 -10.42 -22.55 -5.37
CA GLU A 33 -9.38 -22.92 -4.41
C GLU A 33 -8.36 -21.78 -4.29
N PRO A 34 -7.86 -21.47 -3.08
CA PRO A 34 -6.84 -20.45 -2.91
C PRO A 34 -5.54 -20.86 -3.61
N LEU A 35 -4.91 -19.90 -4.27
CA LEU A 35 -3.58 -20.05 -4.87
C LEU A 35 -2.48 -20.07 -3.81
N PHE A 36 -2.75 -19.45 -2.66
CA PHE A 36 -1.85 -19.39 -1.51
C PHE A 36 -2.66 -19.18 -0.23
N ALA A 37 -2.21 -19.76 0.86
CA ALA A 37 -2.78 -19.55 2.18
C ALA A 37 -1.66 -19.38 3.20
N LEU A 38 -1.85 -18.44 4.11
CA LEU A 38 -0.89 -18.11 5.17
C LEU A 38 -1.66 -17.93 6.48
N GLY A 39 -1.11 -18.46 7.56
CA GLY A 39 -1.61 -18.22 8.91
C GLY A 39 -0.53 -17.61 9.79
N GLY A 40 -0.95 -17.09 10.94
CA GLY A 40 -0.05 -16.63 11.96
C GLY A 40 -0.78 -16.03 13.15
N TRP A 41 0.00 -15.43 14.05
CA TRP A 41 -0.52 -14.75 15.23
C TRP A 41 -0.34 -13.24 15.11
N VAL A 42 -1.34 -12.50 15.55
CA VAL A 42 -1.22 -11.07 15.79
C VAL A 42 -0.76 -10.88 17.23
N GLN A 43 0.47 -10.38 17.38
CA GLN A 43 1.12 -10.09 18.64
C GLN A 43 1.08 -8.58 18.89
N VAL A 44 0.92 -8.17 20.15
CA VAL A 44 0.99 -6.75 20.54
C VAL A 44 2.29 -6.55 21.31
N GLU A 45 3.25 -5.86 20.71
CA GLU A 45 4.56 -5.65 21.33
C GLU A 45 4.50 -4.54 22.39
N ASN A 46 3.75 -3.47 22.12
CA ASN A 46 3.55 -2.35 23.04
C ASN A 46 2.06 -2.11 23.31
N LEU A 47 1.48 -2.90 24.22
CA LEU A 47 0.07 -2.78 24.60
C LEU A 47 -0.26 -1.39 25.19
N GLY A 48 0.71 -0.74 25.84
CA GLY A 48 0.55 0.59 26.40
C GLY A 48 0.29 1.64 25.33
N ALA A 49 1.16 1.72 24.32
CA ALA A 49 1.00 2.63 23.18
C ALA A 49 -0.28 2.31 22.38
N PHE A 50 -0.52 1.01 22.11
CA PHE A 50 -1.67 0.58 21.33
C PHE A 50 -3.00 0.89 22.03
N VAL A 51 -3.13 0.64 23.34
CA VAL A 51 -4.39 0.84 24.09
C VAL A 51 -4.59 2.29 24.55
N ALA A 52 -3.50 3.02 24.83
CA ALA A 52 -3.58 4.42 25.26
C ALA A 52 -3.90 5.39 24.12
N GLY A 53 -3.59 5.02 22.87
CA GLY A 53 -4.03 5.78 21.71
C GLY A 53 -5.54 5.70 21.52
N ASP A 54 -6.20 6.84 21.37
CA ASP A 54 -7.61 6.89 20.91
C ASP A 54 -7.79 6.21 19.54
N ALA A 55 -6.71 5.96 18.81
CA ALA A 55 -6.68 5.27 17.53
C ALA A 55 -7.44 3.94 17.54
N VAL A 56 -7.23 3.07 18.54
CA VAL A 56 -7.92 1.75 18.60
C VAL A 56 -9.42 1.89 18.85
N ARG A 57 -9.88 3.02 19.39
CA ARG A 57 -11.31 3.29 19.58
C ARG A 57 -11.99 3.80 18.30
N GLN A 58 -11.22 4.20 17.30
CA GLN A 58 -11.72 4.92 16.12
C GLN A 58 -11.78 4.07 14.85
N GLY A 59 -11.35 2.81 14.87
CA GLY A 59 -11.41 1.95 13.70
C GLY A 59 -11.38 0.46 14.02
N ARG A 60 -11.74 -0.36 13.04
CA ARG A 60 -11.66 -1.82 13.16
C ARG A 60 -10.28 -2.29 12.72
N LEU A 61 -9.61 -3.12 13.52
CA LEU A 61 -8.35 -3.72 13.07
C LEU A 61 -8.61 -4.63 11.86
N ARG A 62 -7.89 -4.38 10.78
CA ARG A 62 -7.89 -5.15 9.54
C ARG A 62 -6.45 -5.43 9.13
N MET A 63 -6.26 -6.32 8.15
CA MET A 63 -4.97 -6.47 7.48
C MET A 63 -5.13 -6.33 5.97
N ALA A 64 -4.05 -5.92 5.31
CA ALA A 64 -3.95 -5.79 3.87
C ALA A 64 -2.61 -6.36 3.38
N LEU A 65 -2.60 -6.87 2.14
CA LEU A 65 -1.38 -7.24 1.44
C LEU A 65 -0.98 -6.10 0.49
N LEU A 66 0.11 -5.42 0.80
CA LEU A 66 0.61 -4.31 -0.01
C LEU A 66 1.67 -4.82 -0.97
N TRP A 67 1.46 -4.62 -2.26
CA TRP A 67 2.37 -5.08 -3.31
C TRP A 67 3.34 -3.97 -3.72
N ALA A 68 4.62 -4.27 -3.61
CA ALA A 68 5.71 -3.47 -4.14
C ALA A 68 6.25 -4.10 -5.43
N ALA A 69 6.62 -3.25 -6.38
CA ALA A 69 7.23 -3.61 -7.64
C ALA A 69 8.63 -2.99 -7.72
N PRO A 70 9.66 -3.74 -8.17
CA PRO A 70 10.97 -3.14 -8.40
C PRO A 70 10.91 -2.00 -9.43
N ASN A 71 11.53 -0.86 -9.12
CA ASN A 71 11.58 0.32 -9.99
C ASN A 71 12.74 0.22 -10.99
N GLY A 72 12.52 -0.49 -12.09
CA GLY A 72 13.44 -0.48 -13.23
C GLY A 72 14.88 -0.90 -12.88
N ASN A 73 15.84 0.02 -13.10
CA ASN A 73 17.28 -0.24 -12.97
C ASN A 73 17.88 0.23 -11.62
N SER A 74 17.10 0.84 -10.74
CA SER A 74 17.58 1.17 -9.38
C SER A 74 17.31 -0.02 -8.47
N SER A 75 18.07 -0.18 -7.39
CA SER A 75 17.80 -1.18 -6.32
C SER A 75 16.49 -0.96 -5.57
N ARG A 76 15.78 0.12 -5.91
CA ARG A 76 14.60 0.61 -5.20
C ARG A 76 13.33 -0.10 -5.65
N PHE A 77 12.38 -0.23 -4.74
CA PHE A 77 11.04 -0.73 -5.01
C PHE A 77 10.04 0.42 -4.98
N ASP A 78 9.21 0.55 -6.01
CA ASP A 78 8.05 1.42 -5.98
C ASP A 78 6.88 0.63 -5.38
N VAL A 79 6.19 1.19 -4.38
CA VAL A 79 4.88 0.65 -4.00
C VAL A 79 3.84 1.13 -5.01
N VAL A 80 3.51 0.27 -5.97
CA VAL A 80 2.66 0.65 -7.11
C VAL A 80 1.17 0.40 -6.84
N SER A 81 0.79 -0.43 -5.86
CA SER A 81 -0.61 -0.61 -5.47
C SER A 81 -0.84 -1.36 -4.16
N SER A 82 -1.88 -1.00 -3.43
CA SER A 82 -2.49 -1.86 -2.41
C SER A 82 -3.47 -2.85 -3.07
N VAL A 83 -3.37 -4.12 -2.71
CA VAL A 83 -4.52 -5.05 -2.87
C VAL A 83 -4.96 -5.37 -1.47
N ALA A 84 -5.93 -4.59 -0.96
CA ALA A 84 -6.61 -4.92 0.28
C ALA A 84 -7.43 -6.20 0.05
N GLU A 85 -6.81 -7.37 0.24
CA GLU A 85 -7.56 -8.60 0.45
C GLU A 85 -7.95 -8.64 1.92
N GLU A 86 -9.26 -8.66 2.18
CA GLU A 86 -9.80 -8.68 3.53
C GLU A 86 -9.31 -9.91 4.29
N VAL A 87 -8.51 -9.68 5.32
CA VAL A 87 -8.15 -10.70 6.31
C VAL A 87 -8.98 -10.41 7.55
N ASP A 88 -9.92 -11.30 7.86
CA ASP A 88 -10.75 -11.18 9.05
C ASP A 88 -9.92 -11.61 10.28
N ALA A 89 -9.48 -10.64 11.09
CA ALA A 89 -9.01 -10.88 12.45
C ALA A 89 -10.06 -10.40 13.44
N SER A 90 -10.85 -11.34 13.98
CA SER A 90 -11.71 -11.10 15.12
C SER A 90 -11.21 -11.89 16.32
N GLY A 91 -11.07 -11.24 17.48
CA GLY A 91 -10.68 -11.95 18.70
C GLY A 91 -9.97 -11.11 19.76
N VAL A 92 -9.81 -11.72 20.92
CA VAL A 92 -8.98 -11.25 22.04
C VAL A 92 -7.52 -11.56 21.70
N PHE A 93 -6.61 -10.60 21.86
CA PHE A 93 -5.19 -10.81 21.56
C PHE A 93 -4.51 -11.79 22.55
N PRO A 94 -3.56 -12.63 22.10
CA PRO A 94 -3.10 -12.77 20.71
C PRO A 94 -4.17 -13.42 19.83
N ALA A 95 -4.46 -12.81 18.68
CA ALA A 95 -5.47 -13.28 17.74
C ALA A 95 -4.79 -14.11 16.66
N ARG A 96 -5.39 -15.23 16.23
CA ARG A 96 -4.91 -15.97 15.07
C ARG A 96 -5.51 -15.34 13.82
N TYR A 97 -4.73 -15.18 12.76
CA TYR A 97 -5.22 -14.75 11.46
C TYR A 97 -5.02 -15.84 10.40
N SER A 98 -5.77 -15.70 9.30
CA SER A 98 -5.65 -16.54 8.11
C SER A 98 -5.86 -15.68 6.87
N LEU A 99 -4.84 -15.61 6.01
CA LEU A 99 -4.87 -14.99 4.70
C LEU A 99 -5.03 -16.08 3.63
N ALA A 100 -5.89 -15.84 2.65
CA ALA A 100 -6.06 -16.71 1.48
C ALA A 100 -6.08 -15.86 0.21
N LEU A 101 -5.11 -16.08 -0.68
CA LEU A 101 -4.98 -15.35 -1.94
C LEU A 101 -5.59 -16.15 -3.07
N TYR A 102 -6.50 -15.53 -3.83
CA TYR A 102 -7.22 -16.19 -4.93
C TYR A 102 -6.77 -15.71 -6.30
N THR A 103 -6.15 -14.54 -6.37
CA THR A 103 -5.68 -13.94 -7.62
C THR A 103 -4.22 -13.53 -7.51
N PRO A 104 -3.43 -13.70 -8.58
CA PRO A 104 -2.09 -13.13 -8.62
C PRO A 104 -2.14 -11.60 -8.57
N PRO A 105 -1.04 -10.92 -8.20
CA PRO A 105 -0.94 -9.47 -8.34
C PRO A 105 -1.18 -9.05 -9.80
N ALA A 106 -1.58 -7.79 -9.98
CA ALA A 106 -1.75 -7.22 -11.31
C ALA A 106 -0.44 -7.36 -12.13
N ALA A 107 -0.56 -7.65 -13.43
CA ALA A 107 0.62 -7.83 -14.29
C ALA A 107 1.52 -6.57 -14.34
N SER A 108 0.96 -5.39 -14.06
CA SER A 108 1.69 -4.14 -13.90
C SER A 108 2.62 -4.10 -12.67
N LEU A 109 2.50 -5.03 -11.72
CA LEU A 109 3.36 -5.12 -10.53
C LEU A 109 4.47 -6.14 -10.70
N VAL A 110 4.30 -7.06 -11.64
CA VAL A 110 5.26 -8.14 -11.92
C VAL A 110 6.37 -7.57 -12.81
N ARG A 111 7.58 -7.46 -12.27
CA ARG A 111 8.75 -6.88 -12.94
C ARG A 111 9.97 -7.75 -12.71
N ALA A 112 10.92 -7.75 -13.66
CA ALA A 112 12.24 -8.34 -13.42
C ALA A 112 12.79 -7.73 -12.13
N ALA A 113 13.21 -8.58 -11.20
CA ALA A 113 13.88 -8.08 -10.00
C ALA A 113 15.14 -7.31 -10.43
N VAL A 114 15.51 -6.26 -9.70
CA VAL A 114 16.71 -5.47 -10.00
C VAL A 114 17.97 -6.36 -10.06
N PHE A 115 17.93 -7.47 -9.32
CA PHE A 115 19.03 -8.39 -9.14
C PHE A 115 18.92 -9.67 -10.00
N GLY A 116 17.88 -9.83 -10.84
CA GLY A 116 17.67 -11.03 -11.65
C GLY A 116 16.74 -10.85 -12.86
N GLU A 117 16.84 -11.75 -13.84
CA GLU A 117 15.99 -11.69 -15.05
C GLU A 117 14.55 -12.19 -14.81
N ASP A 118 14.33 -12.88 -13.70
CA ASP A 118 13.05 -13.49 -13.38
C ASP A 118 12.06 -12.44 -12.85
N PRO A 119 10.88 -12.32 -13.48
CA PRO A 119 9.90 -11.34 -13.07
C PRO A 119 9.17 -11.79 -11.80
N VAL A 120 9.09 -10.91 -10.81
CA VAL A 120 8.45 -11.16 -9.52
C VAL A 120 7.62 -9.95 -9.07
N ALA A 121 6.78 -10.15 -8.05
CA ALA A 121 6.18 -9.10 -7.25
C ALA A 121 6.35 -9.45 -5.77
N ILE A 122 6.56 -8.44 -4.91
CA ILE A 122 6.80 -8.63 -3.48
C ILE A 122 5.65 -8.00 -2.71
N GLY A 123 5.08 -8.75 -1.77
CA GLY A 123 3.94 -8.34 -0.97
C GLY A 123 4.30 -8.34 0.51
N VAL A 124 3.92 -7.29 1.23
CA VAL A 124 4.04 -7.20 2.70
C VAL A 124 2.66 -7.17 3.33
N LEU A 125 2.48 -8.01 4.35
CA LEU A 125 1.25 -8.07 5.12
C LEU A 125 1.31 -7.03 6.23
N VAL A 126 0.40 -6.06 6.17
CA VAL A 126 0.27 -4.98 7.16
C VAL A 126 -1.05 -5.08 7.90
N ALA A 127 -1.11 -4.52 9.11
CA ALA A 127 -2.33 -4.27 9.85
C ALA A 127 -2.65 -2.78 9.86
N PHE A 128 -3.92 -2.44 9.73
CA PHE A 128 -4.42 -1.07 9.72
C PHE A 128 -5.70 -0.92 10.52
N LEU A 129 -6.02 0.32 10.91
CA LEU A 129 -7.31 0.65 11.53
C LEU A 129 -8.23 1.24 10.47
N ASP A 130 -9.23 0.48 10.08
CA ASP A 130 -10.31 0.85 9.15
C ASP A 130 -11.23 1.88 9.83
N ARG A 131 -10.99 3.16 9.55
CA ARG A 131 -11.67 4.30 10.21
C ARG A 131 -13.00 4.66 9.56
N ASP A 132 -13.15 4.41 8.26
CA ASP A 132 -14.36 4.72 7.52
C ASP A 132 -15.31 3.52 7.36
N GLY A 133 -14.84 2.31 7.69
CA GLY A 133 -15.62 1.08 7.71
C GLY A 133 -15.79 0.43 6.34
N ASP A 134 -14.99 0.81 5.34
CA ASP A 134 -15.07 0.26 3.98
C ASP A 134 -14.29 -1.06 3.82
N GLY A 135 -13.49 -1.41 4.84
CA GLY A 135 -12.70 -2.65 4.89
C GLY A 135 -11.44 -2.64 4.03
N ARG A 136 -11.05 -1.49 3.48
CA ARG A 136 -9.87 -1.29 2.66
C ARG A 136 -8.92 -0.34 3.39
N TRP A 137 -7.64 -0.45 3.05
CA TRP A 137 -6.67 0.50 3.56
C TRP A 137 -6.56 1.67 2.58
N GLN A 138 -6.74 2.88 3.09
CA GLN A 138 -6.50 4.13 2.40
C GLN A 138 -5.39 4.94 3.10
N ALA A 139 -4.33 5.26 2.36
CA ALA A 139 -3.23 6.10 2.84
C ALA A 139 -3.75 7.46 3.36
N GLY A 140 -3.22 7.91 4.49
CA GLY A 140 -3.64 9.14 5.17
C GLY A 140 -4.96 9.06 5.95
N LEU A 141 -5.86 8.12 5.60
CA LEU A 141 -7.11 7.91 6.32
C LEU A 141 -6.98 6.80 7.37
N ASP A 142 -6.49 5.64 6.95
CA ASP A 142 -6.38 4.44 7.77
C ASP A 142 -4.94 4.25 8.25
N PRO A 143 -4.67 4.49 9.55
CA PRO A 143 -3.31 4.35 10.05
C PRO A 143 -2.88 2.88 10.03
N LEU A 144 -1.68 2.65 9.52
CA LEU A 144 -0.99 1.39 9.68
C LEU A 144 -0.56 1.24 11.14
N VAL A 145 -0.82 0.09 11.75
CA VAL A 145 -0.58 -0.16 13.19
C VAL A 145 0.29 -1.40 13.46
N GLY A 146 0.68 -2.11 12.41
CA GLY A 146 1.60 -3.22 12.47
C GLY A 146 1.91 -3.81 11.11
N ALA A 147 2.88 -4.71 11.05
CA ALA A 147 3.14 -5.55 9.89
C ALA A 147 3.86 -6.85 10.28
N VAL A 148 4.01 -7.74 9.32
CA VAL A 148 4.81 -8.95 9.49
C VAL A 148 6.29 -8.60 9.38
N LEU A 149 7.04 -8.84 10.45
CA LEU A 149 8.46 -8.52 10.52
C LEU A 149 9.32 -9.55 9.80
N GLY A 150 10.27 -9.09 8.99
CA GLY A 150 11.31 -9.94 8.37
C GLY A 150 10.77 -11.03 7.44
N ARG A 151 9.55 -10.88 6.91
CA ARG A 151 8.94 -11.82 5.96
C ARG A 151 8.20 -11.07 4.86
N ALA A 152 8.24 -11.60 3.65
CA ALA A 152 7.45 -11.13 2.53
C ALA A 152 6.78 -12.30 1.81
N ILE A 153 5.71 -12.00 1.08
CA ILE A 153 5.10 -12.92 0.12
C ILE A 153 5.64 -12.56 -1.25
N VAL A 154 6.24 -13.51 -1.96
CA VAL A 154 6.73 -13.32 -3.33
C VAL A 154 5.82 -14.05 -4.29
N TRP A 155 5.38 -13.37 -5.34
CA TRP A 155 4.74 -13.98 -6.50
C TRP A 155 5.74 -14.09 -7.65
N ALA A 156 6.04 -15.31 -8.08
CA ALA A 156 6.96 -15.60 -9.18
C ALA A 156 6.25 -16.47 -10.24
N PRO A 157 5.67 -15.91 -11.32
CA PRO A 157 4.86 -16.66 -12.28
C PRO A 157 5.60 -17.82 -12.98
N ARG A 158 6.93 -17.77 -13.04
CA ARG A 158 7.78 -18.80 -13.67
C ARG A 158 8.80 -19.40 -12.70
N GLY A 159 8.68 -19.10 -11.41
CA GLY A 159 9.74 -19.26 -10.43
C GLY A 159 10.76 -18.12 -10.52
N ALA A 160 11.68 -18.09 -9.57
CA ALA A 160 12.76 -17.12 -9.52
C ALA A 160 14.02 -17.76 -8.94
N SER A 161 15.20 -17.34 -9.39
CA SER A 161 16.47 -17.83 -8.86
C SER A 161 17.56 -16.78 -8.97
N GLY A 162 18.65 -16.98 -8.23
CA GLY A 162 19.74 -15.99 -8.16
C GLY A 162 19.42 -14.86 -7.17
N ASP A 163 20.23 -13.82 -7.21
CA ASP A 163 20.11 -12.64 -6.33
C ASP A 163 18.74 -11.95 -6.49
N PRO A 164 18.02 -11.56 -5.42
CA PRO A 164 18.38 -11.63 -4.00
C PRO A 164 17.93 -12.93 -3.30
N PHE A 165 17.51 -13.94 -4.05
CA PHE A 165 16.99 -15.18 -3.47
C PHE A 165 18.11 -16.12 -3.00
N GLY A 166 18.11 -16.45 -1.70
CA GLY A 166 19.05 -17.41 -1.10
C GLY A 166 18.86 -18.84 -1.62
N ALA A 167 17.67 -19.16 -2.14
CA ALA A 167 17.34 -20.41 -2.81
C ALA A 167 16.32 -20.18 -3.94
N PRO A 168 16.27 -21.07 -4.95
CA PRO A 168 15.27 -20.96 -6.02
C PRO A 168 13.84 -21.01 -5.48
N LEU A 169 13.00 -20.07 -5.92
CA LEU A 169 11.56 -20.06 -5.66
C LEU A 169 10.82 -20.84 -6.75
N PRO A 170 9.85 -21.70 -6.38
CA PRO A 170 8.99 -22.37 -7.34
C PRO A 170 8.04 -21.36 -8.02
N PRO A 171 7.44 -21.72 -9.17
CA PRO A 171 6.37 -20.94 -9.75
C PRO A 171 5.18 -20.78 -8.80
N GLY A 172 4.66 -19.57 -8.66
CA GLY A 172 3.51 -19.23 -7.82
C GLY A 172 3.87 -18.32 -6.66
N PHE A 173 3.16 -18.48 -5.54
CA PHE A 173 3.44 -17.75 -4.30
C PHE A 173 4.49 -18.48 -3.46
N SER A 174 5.31 -17.72 -2.75
CA SER A 174 6.24 -18.24 -1.74
C SER A 174 6.29 -17.26 -0.57
N LEU A 175 6.28 -17.77 0.66
CA LEU A 175 6.67 -16.98 1.81
C LEU A 175 8.20 -16.98 1.89
N VAL A 176 8.81 -15.82 2.02
CA VAL A 176 10.26 -15.67 2.16
C VAL A 176 10.59 -14.95 3.47
N ALA A 177 11.68 -15.37 4.09
CA ALA A 177 12.36 -14.65 5.14
C ALA A 177 13.35 -13.67 4.53
N VAL A 178 13.42 -12.46 5.08
CA VAL A 178 14.54 -11.55 4.84
C VAL A 178 15.61 -11.90 5.86
N GLU A 179 16.65 -12.59 5.39
CA GLU A 179 17.80 -12.96 6.21
C GLU A 179 18.90 -11.90 6.07
N ASP A 180 19.21 -11.25 7.19
CA ASP A 180 20.52 -10.69 7.51
C ASP A 180 20.90 -11.13 8.93
N ASP A 181 22.11 -10.82 9.37
CA ASP A 181 22.60 -11.20 10.71
C ASP A 181 21.77 -10.60 11.87
N THR A 182 20.83 -9.69 11.58
CA THR A 182 19.99 -8.99 12.56
C THR A 182 18.47 -9.14 12.37
N GLY A 183 18.02 -9.80 11.30
CA GLY A 183 16.63 -9.86 10.84
C GLY A 183 16.03 -8.53 10.32
N ARG A 184 16.84 -7.49 10.05
CA ARG A 184 16.41 -6.11 9.74
C ARG A 184 17.16 -5.41 8.60
N CYS A 185 18.07 -6.09 7.92
CA CYS A 185 19.02 -5.52 6.96
C CYS A 185 19.72 -4.23 7.42
N LEU A 186 20.57 -4.33 8.44
CA LEU A 186 21.33 -3.16 8.91
C LEU A 186 22.59 -2.92 8.06
N GLU A 187 22.53 -1.86 7.23
CA GLU A 187 23.59 -1.19 6.44
C GLU A 187 24.65 -2.06 5.74
N GLY A 188 24.62 -2.07 4.40
CA GLY A 188 25.73 -2.52 3.56
C GLY A 188 25.80 -4.04 3.34
N GLY A 189 24.75 -4.75 3.75
CA GLY A 189 24.51 -6.17 3.47
C GLY A 189 23.78 -6.39 2.15
N ARG A 190 23.54 -7.66 1.83
CA ARG A 190 22.58 -8.08 0.80
C ARG A 190 21.49 -8.86 1.52
N ALA A 191 20.25 -8.41 1.42
CA ALA A 191 19.12 -9.19 1.90
C ALA A 191 19.06 -10.48 1.10
N LEU A 192 19.11 -11.62 1.79
CA LEU A 192 18.79 -12.90 1.17
C LEU A 192 17.33 -13.21 1.44
N LEU A 193 16.54 -13.32 0.37
CA LEU A 193 15.17 -13.79 0.41
C LEU A 193 15.19 -15.32 0.41
N THR A 194 15.01 -15.93 1.58
CA THR A 194 15.06 -17.38 1.75
C THR A 194 13.64 -17.92 1.92
N PRO A 195 13.16 -18.85 1.07
CA PRO A 195 11.83 -19.43 1.23
C PRO A 195 11.69 -20.18 2.56
N VAL A 196 10.52 -20.01 3.20
CA VAL A 196 10.21 -20.60 4.51
C VAL A 196 8.80 -21.22 4.51
N ASP A 197 8.66 -22.37 5.19
CA ASP A 197 7.40 -23.11 5.32
C ASP A 197 6.65 -22.80 6.65
N ALA A 198 6.82 -21.58 7.18
CA ALA A 198 6.33 -21.21 8.51
C ALA A 198 5.11 -20.30 8.49
N ASP A 199 4.39 -20.27 9.61
CA ASP A 199 3.45 -19.19 9.93
C ASP A 199 4.23 -17.85 10.00
N ALA A 200 3.53 -16.75 9.74
CA ALA A 200 4.09 -15.40 9.78
C ALA A 200 3.43 -14.60 10.89
N ASP A 201 4.15 -14.25 11.94
CA ASP A 201 3.55 -13.46 13.02
C ASP A 201 3.53 -11.97 12.66
N LEU A 202 2.39 -11.34 12.92
CA LEU A 202 2.18 -9.91 12.70
C LEU A 202 2.36 -9.18 14.04
N ALA A 203 3.27 -8.22 14.07
CA ALA A 203 3.52 -7.39 15.24
C ALA A 203 2.71 -6.10 15.16
N LEU A 204 1.89 -5.83 16.17
CA LEU A 204 1.26 -4.54 16.41
C LEU A 204 2.19 -3.74 17.32
N THR A 205 2.88 -2.77 16.74
CA THR A 205 3.90 -1.97 17.40
C THR A 205 3.31 -0.71 18.02
N GLY A 206 2.20 -0.19 17.49
CA GLY A 206 1.57 1.07 17.93
C GLY A 206 2.38 2.33 17.59
N GLU A 207 3.68 2.17 17.33
CA GLU A 207 4.60 3.16 16.77
C GLU A 207 4.93 2.72 15.33
N GLY A 208 4.97 3.70 14.41
CA GLY A 208 4.77 3.53 12.95
C GLY A 208 5.32 2.27 12.27
N VAL A 209 4.60 1.80 11.26
CA VAL A 209 4.90 0.56 10.49
C VAL A 209 6.22 0.62 9.73
N VAL A 210 6.90 1.76 9.72
CA VAL A 210 8.23 1.95 9.12
C VAL A 210 9.27 0.99 9.67
N GLU A 211 9.29 0.73 10.98
CA GLU A 211 10.24 -0.26 11.54
C GLU A 211 9.93 -1.70 11.11
N ALA A 212 8.71 -1.92 10.64
CA ALA A 212 8.23 -3.18 10.11
C ALA A 212 8.30 -3.22 8.56
N ALA A 213 8.61 -2.09 7.93
CA ALA A 213 8.84 -1.99 6.51
C ALA A 213 10.16 -2.70 6.19
N LEU A 214 10.14 -3.55 5.18
CA LEU A 214 11.33 -4.31 4.80
C LEU A 214 12.28 -3.42 4.02
N ASP A 215 13.46 -3.16 4.57
CA ASP A 215 14.60 -2.66 3.79
C ASP A 215 15.07 -3.79 2.86
N LEU A 216 14.56 -3.79 1.63
CA LEU A 216 14.76 -4.88 0.67
C LEU A 216 16.11 -4.81 -0.04
N ASP A 217 16.73 -3.63 -0.12
CA ASP A 217 18.03 -3.46 -0.77
C ASP A 217 19.18 -3.19 0.23
N CYS A 218 18.85 -3.05 1.51
CA CYS A 218 19.75 -2.96 2.65
C CYS A 218 20.60 -1.70 2.65
N ASP A 219 20.07 -0.62 2.10
CA ASP A 219 20.71 0.68 2.09
C ASP A 219 20.55 1.46 3.41
N GLY A 220 19.85 0.87 4.39
CA GLY A 220 19.57 1.44 5.70
C GLY A 220 18.42 2.45 5.67
N GLN A 221 17.71 2.56 4.55
CA GLN A 221 16.55 3.41 4.37
C GLN A 221 15.32 2.52 4.17
N ALA A 222 14.15 3.01 4.58
CA ALA A 222 12.87 2.33 4.39
C ALA A 222 12.06 2.96 3.24
N LEU A 223 12.75 3.61 2.30
CA LEU A 223 12.13 4.41 1.23
C LEU A 223 11.34 3.56 0.23
N GLU A 224 11.53 2.23 0.25
CA GLU A 224 10.80 1.26 -0.58
C GLU A 224 9.30 1.26 -0.30
N TRP A 225 8.88 1.85 0.83
CA TRP A 225 7.52 1.80 1.33
C TRP A 225 6.83 3.16 1.36
N LEU A 226 7.18 4.00 0.40
CA LEU A 226 6.63 5.34 0.22
C LEU A 226 5.12 5.46 0.22
N ALA A 227 4.40 4.45 -0.28
CA ALA A 227 2.94 4.48 -0.21
C ALA A 227 2.41 4.50 1.23
N PHE A 228 3.24 4.15 2.23
CA PHE A 228 2.85 4.24 3.64
C PHE A 228 2.79 5.69 4.13
N CYS A 229 3.48 6.60 3.44
CA CYS A 229 3.42 8.01 3.77
C CYS A 229 2.00 8.55 3.50
N PRO A 230 1.43 9.32 4.44
CA PRO A 230 0.23 10.08 4.15
C PRO A 230 0.54 11.14 3.07
N PRO A 231 -0.48 11.84 2.53
CA PRO A 231 -0.25 12.98 1.65
C PRO A 231 0.82 13.93 2.22
N LEU A 232 1.71 14.44 1.37
CA LEU A 232 2.89 15.21 1.81
C LEU A 232 2.50 16.46 2.62
N GLU A 233 1.34 17.05 2.37
CA GLU A 233 0.75 18.11 3.21
C GLU A 233 0.55 17.68 4.67
N VAL A 234 0.08 16.45 4.91
CA VAL A 234 -0.13 15.90 6.25
C VAL A 234 1.22 15.62 6.91
N VAL A 235 2.19 15.13 6.13
CA VAL A 235 3.57 14.94 6.62
C VAL A 235 4.15 16.29 7.04
N ARG A 236 3.99 17.33 6.22
CA ARG A 236 4.45 18.68 6.50
C ARG A 236 3.84 19.23 7.79
N ASP A 237 2.51 19.18 7.93
CA ASP A 237 1.82 19.64 9.14
C ASP A 237 2.24 18.86 10.40
N ALA A 238 2.44 17.54 10.26
CA ALA A 238 2.83 16.68 11.38
C ALA A 238 4.31 16.84 11.78
N CYS A 239 5.17 17.20 10.82
CA CYS A 239 6.62 17.24 10.97
C CYS A 239 7.20 18.64 10.98
N GLU A 240 6.38 19.68 10.83
CA GLU A 240 6.78 21.06 11.03
C GLU A 240 7.29 21.25 12.46
N PRO A 241 8.43 21.93 12.64
CA PRO A 241 8.99 22.21 13.95
C PRO A 241 8.15 23.28 14.69
N GLY A 242 6.97 22.88 15.17
CA GLY A 242 6.19 23.64 16.14
C GLY A 242 6.82 23.56 17.54
N GLU A 243 6.55 24.55 18.39
CA GLU A 243 7.01 24.54 19.79
C GLU A 243 6.46 23.32 20.55
N GLY A 244 7.26 22.25 20.64
CA GLY A 244 6.96 21.08 21.48
C GLY A 244 6.70 19.77 20.72
N ILE A 245 6.70 19.78 19.39
CA ILE A 245 6.75 18.54 18.59
C ILE A 245 8.22 18.25 18.36
N ASP A 246 8.72 17.12 18.87
CA ASP A 246 10.05 16.63 18.53
C ASP A 246 9.96 16.06 17.10
N PRO A 247 10.52 16.72 16.06
CA PRO A 247 10.48 16.21 14.69
C PRO A 247 11.22 14.86 14.54
N GLY A 248 12.03 14.47 15.53
CA GLY A 248 12.62 13.12 15.62
C GLY A 248 11.76 12.09 16.35
N GLY A 249 10.62 12.49 16.94
CA GLY A 249 9.76 11.63 17.75
C GLY A 249 8.61 10.95 17.00
N GLY A 250 8.22 11.48 15.85
CA GLY A 250 7.22 10.84 14.97
C GLY A 250 7.90 9.94 13.97
N VAL A 251 7.64 8.63 14.02
CA VAL A 251 8.18 7.63 13.08
C VAL A 251 7.84 8.01 11.62
N ASP A 252 6.68 8.65 11.40
CA ASP A 252 6.25 9.16 10.10
C ASP A 252 7.16 10.29 9.58
N CYS A 253 7.72 11.11 10.47
CA CYS A 253 8.62 12.19 10.08
C CYS A 253 9.97 11.65 9.61
N GLY A 254 10.54 10.66 10.30
CA GLY A 254 11.80 10.05 9.85
C GLY A 254 11.71 9.43 8.45
N LEU A 255 10.60 8.76 8.16
CA LEU A 255 10.38 8.11 6.86
C LEU A 255 10.00 9.11 5.76
N CYS A 256 9.06 10.01 6.05
CA CYS A 256 8.39 10.78 5.02
C CYS A 256 8.99 12.17 4.79
N VAL A 257 9.77 12.72 5.74
CA VAL A 257 10.45 14.03 5.60
C VAL A 257 11.44 14.10 4.44
N PRO A 258 12.21 13.05 4.08
CA PRO A 258 13.03 13.07 2.87
C PRO A 258 12.24 13.40 1.58
N PHE A 259 10.92 13.23 1.59
CA PHE A 259 10.01 13.55 0.49
C PHE A 259 9.31 14.89 0.64
N LEU A 260 9.62 15.67 1.68
CA LEU A 260 9.23 17.07 1.72
C LEU A 260 10.29 17.89 0.99
N ALA A 261 9.86 18.80 0.13
CA ALA A 261 10.82 19.70 -0.50
C ALA A 261 11.40 20.65 0.57
N PRO A 262 12.72 20.89 0.56
CA PRO A 262 13.36 21.78 1.52
C PRO A 262 12.77 23.19 1.35
N PRO A 263 12.12 23.77 2.39
CA PRO A 263 11.44 25.04 2.23
C PRO A 263 12.44 26.17 1.97
N GLY A 264 12.22 26.96 0.91
CA GLY A 264 12.99 28.16 0.62
C GLY A 264 14.43 27.92 0.14
N ASP A 265 14.71 26.74 -0.41
CA ASP A 265 16.01 26.42 -1.00
C ASP A 265 16.22 27.13 -2.35
N ASP A 266 17.44 27.11 -2.88
CA ASP A 266 17.68 27.70 -4.20
C ASP A 266 17.00 26.91 -5.34
N PRO A 267 16.62 27.56 -6.47
CA PRO A 267 15.87 26.89 -7.53
C PRO A 267 16.53 25.62 -8.09
N ALA A 268 17.86 25.53 -8.08
CA ALA A 268 18.58 24.34 -8.56
C ALA A 268 18.48 23.19 -7.55
N ALA A 269 18.48 23.48 -6.24
CA ALA A 269 18.20 22.50 -5.20
C ALA A 269 16.76 21.96 -5.32
N CYS A 270 15.77 22.83 -5.53
CA CYS A 270 14.39 22.42 -5.78
C CYS A 270 14.28 21.53 -7.03
N ASP A 271 14.93 21.89 -8.14
CA ASP A 271 14.92 21.07 -9.36
C ASP A 271 15.56 19.70 -9.20
N ALA A 272 16.68 19.65 -8.46
CA ALA A 272 17.34 18.39 -8.14
C ALA A 272 16.40 17.51 -7.29
N TRP A 273 15.77 18.09 -6.27
CA TRP A 273 14.77 17.43 -5.42
C TRP A 273 13.57 16.94 -6.24
N LEU A 274 13.04 17.72 -7.18
CA LEU A 274 11.92 17.28 -8.03
C LEU A 274 12.30 16.07 -8.88
N GLY A 275 13.50 16.07 -9.46
CA GLY A 275 14.01 14.92 -10.20
C GLY A 275 14.08 13.66 -9.34
N GLU A 276 14.46 13.82 -8.08
CA GLU A 276 14.45 12.74 -7.10
C GLU A 276 13.01 12.33 -6.71
N CYS A 277 12.14 13.26 -6.32
CA CYS A 277 10.75 12.98 -5.96
C CYS A 277 9.99 12.28 -7.09
N LEU A 278 10.13 12.73 -8.34
CA LEU A 278 9.46 12.11 -9.50
C LEU A 278 9.90 10.67 -9.76
N SER A 279 11.02 10.23 -9.18
CA SER A 279 11.45 8.84 -9.22
C SER A 279 10.82 7.96 -8.12
N HIS A 280 10.04 8.57 -7.22
CA HIS A 280 9.59 7.97 -5.95
C HIS A 280 8.09 8.13 -5.69
N ALA A 281 7.50 9.27 -6.07
CA ALA A 281 6.12 9.62 -5.78
C ALA A 281 5.38 10.10 -7.04
N PRO A 282 4.03 10.08 -7.03
CA PRO A 282 3.23 10.57 -8.15
C PRO A 282 3.59 12.01 -8.52
N ALA A 283 3.63 12.30 -9.82
CA ALA A 283 3.99 13.63 -10.32
C ALA A 283 3.19 14.79 -9.70
N PRO A 284 1.86 14.68 -9.46
CA PRO A 284 1.10 15.77 -8.82
C PRO A 284 1.62 16.14 -7.42
N ASP A 285 2.00 15.15 -6.60
CA ASP A 285 2.46 15.38 -5.23
C ASP A 285 3.85 16.04 -5.25
N CYS A 286 4.74 15.56 -6.14
CA CYS A 286 6.06 16.15 -6.33
C CYS A 286 6.02 17.56 -6.91
N GLU A 287 5.14 17.81 -7.87
CA GLU A 287 4.98 19.14 -8.46
C GLU A 287 4.51 20.17 -7.42
N LEU A 288 3.56 19.79 -6.55
CA LEU A 288 3.07 20.67 -5.49
C LEU A 288 4.19 21.09 -4.54
N GLU A 289 4.96 20.12 -4.05
CA GLU A 289 6.08 20.34 -3.14
C GLU A 289 7.24 21.11 -3.80
N TRP A 290 7.53 20.84 -5.08
CA TRP A 290 8.53 21.59 -5.83
C TRP A 290 8.15 23.06 -6.03
N ARG A 291 6.87 23.35 -6.31
CA ARG A 291 6.39 24.73 -6.42
C ARG A 291 6.44 25.46 -5.07
N ALA A 292 6.12 24.76 -3.98
CA ALA A 292 6.29 25.28 -2.63
C ALA A 292 7.77 25.57 -2.32
N CYS A 293 8.70 24.67 -2.70
CA CYS A 293 10.15 24.86 -2.57
C CYS A 293 10.63 26.14 -3.26
N ARG A 294 10.21 26.34 -4.52
CA ARG A 294 10.59 27.50 -5.33
C ARG A 294 9.90 28.81 -4.90
N GLY A 295 8.94 28.74 -4.00
CA GLY A 295 8.04 29.86 -3.70
C GLY A 295 7.24 30.33 -4.92
N GLU A 296 7.05 29.45 -5.91
CA GLU A 296 6.25 29.71 -7.12
C GLU A 296 4.77 29.55 -6.82
N ASP A 297 4.43 28.49 -6.08
CA ASP A 297 3.20 28.43 -5.31
C ASP A 297 3.54 29.02 -3.96
N GLY A 298 3.53 30.36 -3.87
CA GLY A 298 3.43 30.98 -2.57
C GLY A 298 2.20 30.37 -1.92
N ASP A 299 2.40 29.47 -0.96
CA ASP A 299 1.31 28.90 -0.18
C ASP A 299 0.44 30.09 0.24
N PRO A 300 -0.85 30.11 -0.13
CA PRO A 300 -1.77 31.15 0.28
C PRO A 300 -1.63 31.44 1.78
N ALA A 301 -1.38 30.45 2.65
CA ALA A 301 -1.17 30.67 4.07
C ALA A 301 0.20 31.31 4.43
N LEU A 302 1.26 31.08 3.64
CA LEU A 302 2.55 31.76 3.77
C LEU A 302 2.59 33.17 3.14
N VAL A 303 1.79 33.43 2.11
CA VAL A 303 1.61 34.77 1.50
C VAL A 303 0.61 35.61 2.29
N CYS A 304 -0.39 34.96 2.88
CA CYS A 304 -1.44 35.57 3.66
C CYS A 304 -1.24 35.31 5.15
N GLY A 305 -0.56 36.24 5.82
CA GLY A 305 -0.42 36.21 7.28
C GLY A 305 -1.73 36.41 8.07
N ASP A 306 -2.89 36.44 7.41
CA ASP A 306 -4.20 36.47 8.05
C ASP A 306 -5.27 35.65 7.28
N PRO A 307 -6.31 35.17 8.00
CA PRO A 307 -7.41 34.40 7.39
C PRO A 307 -8.18 35.13 6.29
N ALA A 308 -8.20 36.46 6.30
CA ALA A 308 -8.94 37.23 5.31
C ALA A 308 -8.26 37.17 3.93
N CYS A 309 -6.93 37.19 3.92
CA CYS A 309 -6.15 37.01 2.70
C CYS A 309 -6.24 35.57 2.19
N LEU A 310 -6.21 34.54 3.07
CA LEU A 310 -6.42 33.14 2.67
C LEU A 310 -7.77 32.95 1.96
N CYS A 311 -8.84 33.51 2.52
CA CYS A 311 -10.18 33.41 1.93
C CYS A 311 -10.32 34.21 0.62
N GLU A 312 -9.50 35.23 0.41
CA GLU A 312 -9.41 35.94 -0.87
C GLU A 312 -8.73 35.09 -1.95
N GLU A 313 -7.74 34.27 -1.60
CA GLU A 313 -7.14 33.31 -2.53
C GLU A 313 -8.12 32.19 -2.89
N VAL A 314 -8.92 31.69 -1.93
CA VAL A 314 -10.01 30.73 -2.20
C VAL A 314 -11.02 31.29 -3.22
N PHE A 315 -11.36 32.57 -3.08
CA PHE A 315 -12.23 33.27 -4.03
C PHE A 315 -11.59 33.37 -5.43
N ARG A 316 -10.31 33.76 -5.49
CA ARG A 316 -9.58 33.93 -6.74
C ARG A 316 -9.42 32.61 -7.49
N ALA A 317 -9.00 31.55 -6.79
CA ALA A 317 -8.86 30.21 -7.36
C ALA A 317 -10.19 29.69 -7.94
N CYS A 318 -11.31 29.98 -7.27
CA CYS A 318 -12.64 29.63 -7.79
C CYS A 318 -12.98 30.36 -9.10
N LEU A 319 -12.67 31.65 -9.20
CA LEU A 319 -12.89 32.43 -10.43
C LEU A 319 -12.00 31.95 -11.57
N GLU A 320 -10.73 31.64 -11.30
CA GLU A 320 -9.77 31.14 -12.29
C GLU A 320 -10.15 29.75 -12.81
N GLY A 321 -10.76 28.92 -11.96
CA GLY A 321 -11.37 27.65 -12.33
C GLY A 321 -12.67 27.76 -13.14
N GLY A 322 -13.12 28.99 -13.47
CA GLY A 322 -14.35 29.24 -14.23
C GLY A 322 -15.64 29.19 -13.41
N GLY A 323 -15.55 29.24 -12.08
CA GLY A 323 -16.72 29.32 -11.20
C GLY A 323 -17.49 30.62 -11.38
N GLU A 324 -18.82 30.57 -11.20
CA GLU A 324 -19.63 31.79 -11.27
C GLU A 324 -19.37 32.68 -10.04
N PRO A 325 -19.31 34.03 -10.19
CA PRO A 325 -18.99 34.94 -9.08
C PRO A 325 -19.81 34.74 -7.80
N PRO A 326 -21.14 34.47 -7.84
CA PRO A 326 -21.92 34.21 -6.64
C PRO A 326 -21.50 32.94 -5.90
N GLU A 327 -21.12 31.89 -6.63
CA GLU A 327 -20.65 30.63 -6.04
C GLU A 327 -19.29 30.83 -5.37
N CYS A 328 -18.37 31.52 -6.05
CA CYS A 328 -17.05 31.83 -5.48
C CYS A 328 -17.16 32.70 -4.23
N GLN A 329 -18.06 33.69 -4.25
CA GLN A 329 -18.32 34.55 -3.09
C GLN A 329 -18.88 33.74 -1.91
N ALA A 330 -19.76 32.77 -2.15
CA ALA A 330 -20.25 31.88 -1.10
C ALA A 330 -19.13 31.03 -0.48
N ARG A 331 -18.18 30.53 -1.29
CA ARG A 331 -17.01 29.79 -0.79
C ARG A 331 -16.10 30.66 0.09
N ARG A 332 -15.89 31.92 -0.32
CA ARG A 332 -15.15 32.91 0.48
C ARG A 332 -15.82 33.19 1.82
N GLU A 333 -17.13 33.37 1.84
CA GLU A 333 -17.88 33.64 3.06
C GLU A 333 -17.85 32.45 4.03
N VAL A 334 -17.94 31.23 3.51
CA VAL A 334 -17.74 30.01 4.31
C VAL A 334 -16.33 29.96 4.87
N CYS A 335 -15.30 30.24 4.07
CA CYS A 335 -13.92 30.31 4.54
C CYS A 335 -13.76 31.32 5.69
N LEU A 336 -14.35 32.52 5.59
CA LEU A 336 -14.27 33.57 6.63
C LEU A 336 -15.01 33.21 7.93
N THR A 337 -15.78 32.12 7.96
CA THR A 337 -16.47 31.65 9.17
C THR A 337 -15.69 30.62 9.97
N PHE A 338 -14.60 30.09 9.41
CA PHE A 338 -13.64 29.22 10.09
C PHE A 338 -12.43 30.02 10.58
#